data_AF-A0DKB9-F1
#
_entry.id   AF-A0DKB9-F1
#
_cell.length_a   1.000
_cell.length_b   1.000
_cell.length_c   1.000
_cell.angle_alpha   90.00
_cell.angle_beta   90.00
_cell.angle_gamma   90.00
#
_symmetry.space_group_name_H-M   'P 1'
#
loop_
_entity.id
_entity.type
_entity.pdbx_description
1 polymer ?
#
loop_
_entity_poly.entity_id
_entity_poly.type
_entity_poly.pdbx_seq_one_letter_code
_entity_poly.pdbx_strand_id
1 'polypeptide(L)'
;MEVSLNFTEEPNPVVIGCPQGFPNYSNIQILTKNGEDVSEPQTRKVIKLSNDQMTWIGRQNHISSNNFVGVHQGNTISLHPVLLQATLQQQIHKQNKQLQSRNSALEDGLTYFEQRKMVAEEMGTNKSRRKMRQMETNKVEEENIVQAESIKEKFNQKQQEIQEQLEVEKEIHQMEEAAIKEELLPEFVKGNVPVFQIYNVRSIVSEEDMELLDTSKLQVFVSTKREDTLHHYHPQVIQIAQGLIFDNKTKLTILKYLEYLNILFKFQFKQVFQNKNAQNIAHELGIYNHKLVTPILEKFYQATPGQGENVFNFSRSNFLKDNIAFIHTQILI
;
A
#
# COMPACT_ATOMS: atom_id res chain seq x y z
N MET A 1 55.14 73.64 -44.86
CA MET A 1 55.73 72.28 -44.75
C MET A 1 54.63 71.32 -45.17
N GLU A 2 54.84 70.61 -46.28
CA GLU A 2 53.89 69.62 -46.78
C GLU A 2 54.10 68.31 -46.01
N VAL A 3 53.03 67.78 -45.42
CA VAL A 3 53.03 66.46 -44.78
C VAL A 3 52.70 65.44 -45.87
N SER A 4 53.61 64.50 -46.12
CA SER A 4 53.38 63.42 -47.09
C SER A 4 52.67 62.25 -46.41
N LEU A 5 51.56 61.80 -47.00
CA LEU A 5 50.79 60.63 -46.58
C LEU A 5 51.20 59.43 -47.43
N ASN A 6 51.67 58.37 -46.76
CA ASN A 6 52.06 57.12 -47.43
C ASN A 6 51.17 55.97 -46.98
N PHE A 7 50.60 55.23 -47.95
CA PHE A 7 49.91 53.97 -47.72
C PHE A 7 50.88 52.83 -47.92
N THR A 8 50.98 51.95 -46.92
CA THR A 8 51.89 50.79 -46.94
C THR A 8 51.08 49.50 -46.96
N GLU A 9 51.45 48.56 -47.83
CA GLU A 9 50.73 47.28 -48.00
C GLU A 9 51.07 46.22 -46.93
N GLU A 10 52.20 46.34 -46.21
CA GLU A 10 52.57 45.43 -45.11
C GLU A 10 53.44 46.12 -44.04
N PRO A 11 53.38 45.74 -42.74
CA PRO A 11 52.48 44.78 -42.11
C PRO A 11 51.18 45.41 -41.58
N ASN A 12 50.06 44.68 -41.70
CA ASN A 12 48.74 45.13 -41.26
C ASN A 12 48.55 44.92 -39.75
N PRO A 13 48.42 45.99 -38.95
CA PRO A 13 48.33 45.87 -37.49
C PRO A 13 47.04 45.19 -37.03
N VAL A 14 47.11 44.48 -35.91
CA VAL A 14 45.96 43.91 -35.19
C VAL A 14 45.70 44.77 -33.97
N VAL A 15 44.48 45.29 -33.83
CA VAL A 15 44.07 46.16 -32.73
C VAL A 15 43.18 45.38 -31.77
N ILE A 16 43.58 45.31 -30.51
CA ILE A 16 42.89 44.56 -29.47
C ILE A 16 42.41 45.52 -28.39
N GLY A 17 41.10 45.60 -28.19
CA GLY A 17 40.50 46.29 -27.05
C GLY A 17 40.55 45.38 -25.82
N CYS A 18 41.36 45.76 -24.83
CA CYS A 18 41.50 45.03 -23.57
C CYS A 18 40.84 45.80 -22.41
N PRO A 19 40.20 45.12 -21.44
CA PRO A 19 39.75 45.77 -20.21
C PRO A 19 40.94 46.21 -19.34
N GLN A 20 40.69 47.16 -18.43
CA GLN A 20 41.70 47.61 -17.46
C GLN A 20 42.23 46.42 -16.63
N GLY A 21 43.56 46.34 -16.47
CA GLY A 21 44.22 45.24 -15.76
C GLY A 21 44.59 44.02 -16.62
N PHE A 22 44.54 44.15 -17.95
CA PHE A 22 44.95 43.10 -18.88
C PHE A 22 46.45 42.76 -18.73
N PRO A 23 46.81 41.49 -18.45
CA PRO A 23 48.22 41.11 -18.24
C PRO A 23 48.99 41.05 -19.57
N ASN A 24 50.30 41.30 -19.52
CA ASN A 24 51.18 41.17 -20.68
C ASN A 24 51.29 39.68 -21.08
N TYR A 25 50.67 39.31 -22.20
CA TYR A 25 50.89 38.01 -22.83
C TYR A 25 52.01 38.12 -23.87
N SER A 26 52.99 37.23 -23.79
CA SER A 26 54.10 37.15 -24.77
C SER A 26 53.70 36.45 -26.07
N ASN A 27 52.64 35.62 -26.06
CA ASN A 27 52.20 34.83 -27.21
C ASN A 27 50.74 35.12 -27.55
N ILE A 28 50.51 35.80 -28.67
CA ILE A 28 49.17 36.07 -29.22
C ILE A 28 48.90 35.08 -30.36
N GLN A 29 47.89 34.21 -30.21
CA GLN A 29 47.45 33.32 -31.27
C GLN A 29 46.21 33.91 -31.98
N ILE A 30 46.35 34.15 -33.28
CA ILE A 30 45.24 34.50 -34.16
C ILE A 30 44.77 33.22 -34.82
N LEU A 31 43.54 32.82 -34.52
CA LEU A 31 42.90 31.64 -35.11
C LEU A 31 41.95 32.09 -36.22
N THR A 32 42.14 31.53 -37.41
CA THR A 32 41.19 31.69 -38.52
C THR A 32 40.22 30.53 -38.45
N LYS A 33 38.93 30.80 -38.22
CA LYS A 33 37.91 29.76 -38.23
C LYS A 33 37.17 29.81 -39.56
N ASN A 34 37.33 28.79 -40.40
CA ASN A 34 36.51 28.59 -41.58
C ASN A 34 35.16 28.04 -41.09
N GLY A 35 34.05 28.73 -41.43
CA GLY A 35 32.72 28.26 -41.07
C GLY A 35 32.29 27.11 -41.99
N GLU A 36 31.91 25.98 -41.40
CA GLU A 36 31.23 24.86 -42.10
C GLU A 36 29.69 24.96 -42.00
N ASP A 37 29.14 26.09 -41.54
CA ASP A 37 27.69 26.32 -41.47
C ASP A 37 27.20 27.18 -42.65
N VAL A 38 26.19 26.64 -43.34
CA VAL A 38 25.66 27.00 -44.67
C VAL A 38 25.00 28.41 -44.75
N SER A 39 25.18 29.30 -43.78
CA SER A 39 24.50 30.62 -43.76
C SER A 39 25.38 31.87 -43.73
N GLU A 40 26.71 31.77 -43.65
CA GLU A 40 27.57 32.96 -43.76
C GLU A 40 28.95 32.65 -44.39
N PRO A 41 29.25 33.11 -45.62
CA PRO A 41 30.56 32.91 -46.25
C PRO A 41 31.53 34.01 -45.81
N GLN A 42 31.72 34.17 -44.49
CA GLN A 42 32.71 35.12 -43.96
C GLN A 42 33.68 34.40 -43.02
N THR A 43 34.96 34.42 -43.39
CA THR A 43 36.07 34.00 -42.54
C THR A 43 36.15 34.93 -41.32
N ARG A 44 35.60 34.49 -40.19
CA ARG A 44 35.68 35.23 -38.93
C ARG A 44 37.01 34.91 -38.25
N LYS A 45 37.86 35.93 -38.05
CA LYS A 45 39.08 35.79 -37.27
C LYS A 45 38.76 35.90 -35.78
N VAL A 46 39.37 35.01 -34.99
CA VAL A 46 39.21 34.95 -33.53
C VAL A 46 40.59 35.06 -32.89
N ILE A 47 40.71 35.94 -31.89
CA ILE A 47 41.91 36.03 -31.07
C ILE A 47 41.68 35.18 -29.82
N LYS A 48 42.58 34.25 -29.56
CA LYS A 48 42.57 33.45 -28.34
C LYS A 48 43.89 33.65 -27.59
N LEU A 49 43.79 34.05 -26.33
CA LEU A 49 44.93 34.20 -25.43
C LEU A 49 44.64 33.36 -24.18
N SER A 50 45.45 32.35 -23.91
CA SER A 50 45.23 31.47 -22.76
C SER A 50 46.50 31.34 -21.93
N ASN A 51 46.32 31.35 -20.61
CA ASN A 51 47.27 30.82 -19.64
C ASN A 51 46.61 29.71 -18.81
N ASP A 52 47.34 29.14 -17.85
CA ASP A 52 46.86 28.03 -17.03
C ASP A 52 45.58 28.33 -16.23
N GLN A 53 45.27 29.61 -15.99
CA GLN A 53 44.16 30.02 -15.13
C GLN A 53 42.98 30.61 -15.91
N MET A 54 43.21 31.18 -17.10
CA MET A 54 42.22 32.00 -17.81
C MET A 54 42.40 31.92 -19.33
N THR A 55 41.28 32.00 -20.05
CA THR A 55 41.25 32.17 -21.49
C THR A 55 40.54 33.47 -21.83
N TRP A 56 41.16 34.32 -22.64
CA TRP A 56 40.56 35.50 -23.25
C TRP A 56 40.22 35.21 -24.70
N ILE A 57 38.98 35.50 -25.09
CA ILE A 57 38.50 35.30 -26.46
C ILE A 57 38.00 36.63 -26.99
N GLY A 58 38.55 37.06 -28.13
CA GLY A 58 38.07 38.21 -28.89
C GLY A 58 37.55 37.76 -30.24
N ARG A 59 36.34 38.20 -30.59
CA ARG A 59 35.79 38.01 -31.94
C ARG A 59 35.97 39.30 -32.72
N GLN A 60 36.21 39.18 -34.03
CA GLN A 60 36.22 40.32 -34.93
C GLN A 60 34.90 41.09 -34.82
N ASN A 61 34.98 42.40 -34.56
CA ASN A 61 33.82 43.28 -34.63
C ASN A 61 33.41 43.43 -36.11
N HIS A 62 32.11 43.47 -36.41
CA HIS A 62 31.57 43.44 -37.78
C HIS A 62 32.24 44.46 -38.72
N ILE A 63 32.48 44.00 -39.97
CA ILE A 63 33.23 44.64 -41.05
C ILE A 63 32.43 45.82 -41.64
N SER A 64 32.38 46.96 -40.95
CA SER A 64 31.79 48.19 -41.53
C SER A 64 32.64 49.45 -41.37
N SER A 65 33.81 49.39 -40.75
CA SER A 65 34.74 50.53 -40.65
C SER A 65 36.16 50.14 -41.08
N ASN A 66 36.67 50.79 -42.13
CA ASN A 66 38.07 50.69 -42.53
C ASN A 66 38.91 51.53 -41.57
N ASN A 67 39.38 50.92 -40.50
CA ASN A 67 40.24 51.57 -39.51
C ASN A 67 41.71 51.50 -39.95
N PHE A 68 42.47 52.57 -39.73
CA PHE A 68 43.89 52.67 -40.02
C PHE A 68 44.66 53.03 -38.75
N VAL A 69 45.87 52.49 -38.61
CA VAL A 69 46.84 52.94 -37.61
C VAL A 69 47.81 53.90 -38.28
N GLY A 70 47.91 55.12 -37.76
CA GLY A 70 48.87 56.11 -38.20
C GLY A 70 50.16 56.04 -37.38
N VAL A 71 51.30 55.91 -38.05
CA VAL A 71 52.63 56.10 -37.45
C VAL A 71 53.17 57.44 -37.91
N HIS A 72 53.46 58.34 -36.97
CA HIS A 72 53.98 59.68 -37.24
C HIS A 72 55.48 59.73 -36.96
N GLN A 73 56.30 59.97 -37.99
CA GLN A 73 57.76 60.08 -37.86
C GLN A 73 58.26 61.32 -38.60
N GLY A 74 58.65 62.36 -37.86
CA GLY A 74 59.04 63.65 -38.47
C GLY A 74 57.84 64.32 -39.14
N ASN A 75 57.93 64.61 -40.45
CA ASN A 75 56.85 65.23 -41.25
C ASN A 75 56.07 64.21 -42.10
N THR A 76 56.23 62.90 -41.85
CA THR A 76 55.55 61.85 -42.61
C THR A 76 54.58 61.07 -41.71
N ILE A 77 53.42 60.74 -42.28
CA ILE A 77 52.41 59.87 -41.65
C ILE A 77 52.24 58.64 -42.54
N SER A 78 52.55 57.48 -41.96
CA SER A 78 52.30 56.18 -42.58
C SER A 78 50.99 55.60 -42.06
N LEU A 79 50.05 55.32 -42.96
CA LEU A 79 48.76 54.74 -42.63
C LEU A 79 48.74 53.24 -42.95
N HIS A 80 48.52 52.42 -41.92
CA HIS A 80 48.47 50.97 -42.02
C HIS A 80 47.04 50.47 -41.82
N PRO A 81 46.45 49.72 -42.76
CA PRO A 81 45.09 49.22 -42.60
C PRO A 81 45.04 48.15 -41.50
N VAL A 82 44.06 48.25 -40.60
CA VAL A 82 43.90 47.31 -39.49
C VAL A 82 43.43 45.95 -40.01
N LEU A 83 44.24 44.91 -39.80
CA LEU A 83 43.94 43.53 -40.21
C LEU A 83 42.75 42.94 -39.45
N LEU A 84 42.63 43.30 -38.17
CA LEU A 84 41.66 42.76 -37.24
C LEU A 84 41.46 43.72 -36.06
N GLN A 85 40.21 44.02 -35.75
CA GLN A 85 39.82 44.69 -34.52
C GLN A 85 38.90 43.78 -33.70
N ALA A 86 39.29 43.52 -32.46
CA ALA A 86 38.51 42.65 -31.56
C ALA A 86 38.52 43.21 -30.13
N THR A 87 37.43 42.98 -29.40
CA THR A 87 37.35 43.26 -27.95
C THR A 87 37.44 41.93 -27.22
N LEU A 88 38.38 41.81 -26.28
CA LEU A 88 38.57 40.57 -25.52
C LEU A 88 37.54 40.43 -24.40
N GLN A 89 36.97 39.23 -24.28
CA GLN A 89 36.15 38.82 -23.14
C GLN A 89 36.88 37.75 -22.32
N GLN A 90 36.88 37.93 -21.00
CA GLN A 90 37.50 36.99 -20.07
C GLN A 90 36.61 35.77 -19.86
N GLN A 91 37.16 34.58 -20.07
CA GLN A 91 36.61 33.33 -19.58
C GLN A 91 37.54 32.78 -18.50
N ILE A 92 37.10 32.84 -17.25
CA ILE A 92 37.78 32.18 -16.14
C ILE A 92 37.56 30.68 -16.30
N HIS A 93 38.63 29.88 -16.23
CA HIS A 93 38.52 28.43 -16.10
C HIS A 93 37.96 28.09 -14.71
N LYS A 94 36.69 28.43 -14.45
CA LYS A 94 35.96 27.79 -13.35
C LYS A 94 35.99 26.31 -13.66
N GLN A 95 36.49 25.50 -12.74
CA GLN A 95 36.53 24.05 -12.87
C GLN A 95 35.14 23.55 -13.27
N ASN A 96 34.95 23.35 -14.58
CA ASN A 96 33.70 22.96 -15.22
C ASN A 96 33.49 21.44 -15.03
N LYS A 97 33.63 20.96 -13.80
CA LYS A 97 33.20 19.62 -13.41
C LYS A 97 31.70 19.54 -13.09
N GLN A 98 31.01 20.68 -12.97
CA GLN A 98 29.59 20.72 -12.55
C GLN A 98 28.56 20.77 -13.68
N LEU A 99 28.96 20.89 -14.96
CA LEU A 99 27.99 20.90 -16.07
C LEU A 99 27.70 19.50 -16.64
N GLN A 100 28.57 18.51 -16.43
CA GLN A 100 28.33 17.15 -16.93
C GLN A 100 27.60 16.23 -15.93
N SER A 101 27.55 16.56 -14.63
CA SER A 101 26.73 15.85 -13.65
C SER A 101 25.26 16.32 -13.61
N ARG A 102 24.88 17.25 -14.51
CA ARG A 102 23.56 17.91 -14.48
C ARG A 102 22.46 17.17 -15.23
N ASN A 103 22.81 16.23 -16.11
CA ASN A 103 21.81 15.37 -16.77
C ASN A 103 21.61 14.03 -16.04
N SER A 104 22.56 13.59 -15.22
CA SER A 104 22.42 12.35 -14.45
C SER A 104 21.58 12.51 -13.17
N ALA A 105 21.54 13.71 -12.58
CA ALA A 105 20.73 13.97 -11.37
C ALA A 105 19.22 14.09 -11.64
N LEU A 106 18.79 14.13 -12.90
CA LEU A 106 17.37 14.08 -13.28
C LEU A 106 16.88 12.64 -13.48
N GLU A 107 17.79 11.67 -13.63
CA GLU A 107 17.43 10.24 -13.70
C GLU A 107 17.39 9.60 -12.30
N ASP A 108 18.19 10.08 -11.36
CA ASP A 108 18.16 9.61 -9.96
C ASP A 108 17.22 10.47 -9.11
N GLY A 109 15.92 10.13 -9.15
CA GLY A 109 14.99 10.17 -8.03
C GLY A 109 15.06 11.33 -7.02
N LEU A 110 15.25 12.58 -7.45
CA LEU A 110 15.19 13.74 -6.55
C LEU A 110 13.81 13.84 -5.90
N THR A 111 13.80 14.01 -4.58
CA THR A 111 12.55 14.16 -3.83
C THR A 111 11.85 15.46 -4.19
N TYR A 112 10.52 15.48 -4.08
CA TYR A 112 9.71 16.66 -4.39
C TYR A 112 10.17 17.94 -3.67
N PHE A 113 10.72 17.80 -2.46
CA PHE A 113 11.27 18.92 -1.70
C PHE A 113 12.54 19.50 -2.33
N GLU A 114 13.45 18.63 -2.79
CA GLU A 114 14.70 19.03 -3.45
C GLU A 114 14.43 19.73 -4.78
N GLN A 115 13.45 19.25 -5.54
CA GLN A 115 13.00 19.91 -6.77
C GLN A 115 12.46 21.32 -6.49
N ARG A 116 11.62 21.49 -5.45
CA ARG A 116 11.11 22.83 -5.08
C ARG A 116 12.20 23.74 -4.54
N LYS A 117 13.20 23.20 -3.84
CA LYS A 117 14.35 23.96 -3.34
C LYS A 117 15.16 24.50 -4.51
N MET A 118 15.46 23.66 -5.48
CA MET A 118 16.19 24.05 -6.70
C MET A 118 15.47 25.16 -7.46
N VAL A 119 14.15 25.02 -7.69
CA VAL A 119 13.35 26.05 -8.37
C VAL A 119 13.32 27.37 -7.58
N ALA A 120 13.20 27.32 -6.25
CA ALA A 120 13.21 28.51 -5.41
C ALA A 120 14.58 29.20 -5.37
N GLU A 121 15.68 28.44 -5.49
CA GLU A 121 17.03 28.98 -5.55
C GLU A 121 17.33 29.60 -6.92
N GLU A 122 16.93 28.95 -8.02
CA GLU A 122 17.21 29.43 -9.38
C GLU A 122 16.27 30.58 -9.81
N MET A 123 14.96 30.46 -9.56
CA MET A 123 13.95 31.40 -10.07
C MET A 123 13.11 32.08 -8.98
N GLY A 124 13.31 31.73 -7.72
CA GLY A 124 12.54 32.27 -6.61
C GLY A 124 12.96 33.67 -6.17
N THR A 125 12.00 34.40 -5.60
CA THR A 125 12.26 35.69 -4.92
C THR A 125 13.01 35.48 -3.60
N ASN A 126 13.62 36.55 -3.06
CA ASN A 126 14.30 36.51 -1.75
C ASN A 126 13.40 35.95 -0.62
N LYS A 127 12.09 36.20 -0.68
CA LYS A 127 11.10 35.64 0.25
C LYS A 127 10.95 34.13 0.09
N SER A 128 10.92 33.63 -1.15
CA SER A 128 10.85 32.20 -1.46
C SER A 128 12.09 31.46 -0.95
N ARG A 129 13.29 32.01 -1.24
CA ARG A 129 14.57 31.44 -0.76
C ARG A 129 14.65 31.39 0.76
N ARG A 130 14.22 32.46 1.44
CA ARG A 130 14.19 32.49 2.91
C ARG A 130 13.23 31.44 3.49
N LYS A 131 12.06 31.24 2.87
CA LYS A 131 11.08 30.22 3.29
C LYS A 131 11.60 28.81 3.10
N MET A 132 12.29 28.52 1.99
CA MET A 132 12.91 27.21 1.77
C MET A 132 14.02 26.90 2.78
N ARG A 133 14.87 27.88 3.09
CA ARG A 133 15.88 27.74 4.15
C ARG A 133 15.25 27.51 5.52
N GLN A 134 14.14 28.20 5.83
CA GLN A 134 13.43 28.00 7.08
C GLN A 134 12.80 26.60 7.18
N MET A 135 12.29 26.06 6.07
CA MET A 135 11.77 24.68 6.02
C MET A 135 12.88 23.66 6.19
N GLU A 136 14.07 23.93 5.63
CA GLU A 136 15.25 23.08 5.79
C GLU A 136 15.76 23.10 7.24
N THR A 137 15.82 24.27 7.89
CA THR A 137 16.20 24.37 9.31
C THR A 137 15.15 23.81 10.26
N ASN A 138 13.88 23.79 9.86
CA ASN A 138 12.78 23.21 10.64
C ASN A 138 12.55 21.74 10.30
N LYS A 139 13.36 21.14 9.43
CA LYS A 139 13.33 19.71 9.20
C LYS A 139 13.84 19.05 10.48
N VAL A 140 12.90 18.56 11.27
CA VAL A 140 13.23 17.75 12.43
C VAL A 140 13.86 16.48 11.87
N GLU A 141 15.15 16.28 12.16
CA GLU A 141 15.85 15.04 11.82
C GLU A 141 15.18 13.91 12.62
N GLU A 142 14.33 13.12 11.97
CA GLU A 142 13.64 11.97 12.58
C GLU A 142 14.64 11.02 13.24
N GLU A 143 15.86 10.94 12.70
CA GLU A 143 16.98 10.19 13.29
C GLU A 143 17.32 10.66 14.71
N ASN A 144 17.28 11.96 15.01
CA ASN A 144 17.55 12.49 16.34
C ASN A 144 16.41 12.21 17.34
N ILE A 145 15.17 12.03 16.86
CA ILE A 145 14.04 11.61 17.70
C ILE A 145 14.15 10.12 18.03
N VAL A 146 14.53 9.30 17.05
CA VAL A 146 14.68 7.83 17.22
C VAL A 146 15.92 7.47 18.04
N GLN A 147 16.98 8.29 18.00
CA GLN A 147 18.21 8.10 18.77
C GLN A 147 18.15 8.62 20.21
N ALA A 148 17.13 9.40 20.59
CA ALA A 148 16.93 9.76 21.98
C ALA A 148 16.56 8.51 22.78
N GLU A 149 17.52 7.94 23.53
CA GLU A 149 17.38 6.67 24.28
C GLU A 149 16.06 6.60 25.07
N SER A 150 15.62 7.71 25.67
CA SER A 150 14.36 7.78 26.44
C SER A 150 13.07 7.55 25.62
N ILE A 151 13.07 7.88 24.32
CA ILE A 151 11.91 7.67 23.44
C ILE A 151 11.90 6.23 22.94
N LYS A 152 13.08 5.69 22.62
CA LYS A 152 13.25 4.30 22.19
C LYS A 152 12.85 3.32 23.29
N GLU A 153 13.22 3.60 24.54
CA GLU A 153 12.79 2.82 25.71
C GLU A 153 11.27 2.85 25.91
N LYS A 154 10.64 4.02 25.83
CA LYS A 154 9.17 4.14 25.92
C LYS A 154 8.45 3.44 24.78
N PHE A 155 9.01 3.46 23.58
CA PHE A 155 8.42 2.78 22.44
C PHE A 155 8.52 1.26 22.60
N ASN A 156 9.69 0.75 23.02
CA ASN A 156 9.89 -0.67 23.28
C ASN A 156 9.02 -1.18 24.44
N GLN A 157 8.88 -0.42 25.53
CA GLN A 157 7.98 -0.77 26.64
C GLN A 157 6.52 -0.86 26.18
N LYS A 158 6.06 0.12 25.40
CA LYS A 158 4.69 0.13 24.91
C LYS A 158 4.43 -0.96 23.87
N GLN A 159 5.45 -1.30 23.08
CA GLN A 159 5.38 -2.42 22.15
C GLN A 159 5.30 -3.76 22.90
N GLN A 160 6.07 -3.92 23.99
CA GLN A 160 5.97 -5.09 24.87
C GLN A 160 4.60 -5.18 25.56
N GLU A 161 4.08 -4.09 26.12
CA GLU A 161 2.73 -4.06 26.72
C GLU A 161 1.63 -4.47 25.72
N ILE A 162 1.68 -3.96 24.49
CA ILE A 162 0.71 -4.32 23.44
C ILE A 162 0.82 -5.80 23.08
N GLN A 163 2.05 -6.32 23.06
CA GLN A 163 2.31 -7.71 22.68
C GLN A 163 1.88 -8.68 23.79
N GLU A 164 2.13 -8.34 25.06
CA GLU A 164 1.61 -9.08 26.22
C GLU A 164 0.07 -9.05 26.27
N GLN A 165 -0.57 -7.90 26.01
CA GLN A 165 -2.03 -7.81 25.93
C GLN A 165 -2.61 -8.70 24.83
N LEU A 166 -1.97 -8.73 23.65
CA LEU A 166 -2.36 -9.60 22.54
C LEU A 166 -2.17 -11.09 22.84
N GLU A 167 -1.13 -11.45 23.60
CA GLU A 167 -0.89 -12.84 24.02
C GLU A 167 -1.93 -13.30 25.05
N VAL A 168 -2.25 -12.45 26.03
CA VAL A 168 -3.31 -12.72 27.02
C VAL A 168 -4.68 -12.84 26.35
N GLU A 169 -5.02 -11.96 25.42
CA GLU A 169 -6.29 -12.01 24.69
C GLU A 169 -6.40 -13.28 23.81
N LYS A 170 -5.29 -13.72 23.20
CA LYS A 170 -5.22 -15.00 22.49
C LYS A 170 -5.36 -16.20 23.40
N GLU A 171 -4.73 -16.20 24.58
CA GLU A 171 -4.87 -17.28 25.55
C GLU A 171 -6.30 -17.38 26.07
N ILE A 172 -6.95 -16.26 26.38
CA ILE A 172 -8.36 -16.22 26.77
C ILE A 172 -9.23 -16.79 25.66
N HIS A 173 -9.04 -16.37 24.41
CA HIS A 173 -9.80 -16.90 23.27
C HIS A 173 -9.56 -18.41 23.05
N GLN A 174 -8.33 -18.90 23.26
CA GLN A 174 -8.03 -20.33 23.17
C GLN A 174 -8.63 -21.14 24.33
N MET A 175 -8.65 -20.58 25.54
CA MET A 175 -9.30 -21.20 26.70
C MET A 175 -10.81 -21.23 26.55
N GLU A 176 -11.43 -20.15 26.06
CA GLU A 176 -12.85 -20.09 25.71
C GLU A 176 -13.17 -21.10 24.61
N GLU A 177 -12.36 -21.17 23.54
CA GLU A 177 -12.51 -22.19 22.51
C GLU A 177 -12.41 -23.60 23.08
N ALA A 178 -11.44 -23.88 23.95
CA ALA A 178 -11.24 -25.19 24.58
C ALA A 178 -12.39 -25.57 25.53
N ALA A 179 -12.90 -24.62 26.32
CA ALA A 179 -14.08 -24.80 27.15
C ALA A 179 -15.32 -25.12 26.29
N ILE A 180 -15.49 -24.40 25.19
CA ILE A 180 -16.51 -24.69 24.18
C ILE A 180 -16.31 -26.11 23.60
N LYS A 181 -15.07 -26.60 23.39
CA LYS A 181 -14.83 -27.99 22.93
C LYS A 181 -15.27 -29.04 23.93
N GLU A 182 -15.09 -28.80 25.23
CA GLU A 182 -15.55 -29.73 26.29
C GLU A 182 -17.07 -29.70 26.48
N GLU A 183 -17.71 -28.54 26.32
CA GLU A 183 -19.16 -28.36 26.50
C GLU A 183 -20.01 -28.90 25.32
N LEU A 184 -19.40 -29.05 24.14
CA LEU A 184 -20.11 -29.44 22.91
C LEU A 184 -20.25 -30.95 22.68
N LEU A 185 -19.59 -31.77 23.49
CA LEU A 185 -19.77 -33.22 23.48
C LEU A 185 -20.89 -33.60 24.47
N PRO A 186 -21.82 -34.50 24.10
CA PRO A 186 -22.80 -35.01 25.05
C PRO A 186 -22.08 -35.61 26.27
N GLU A 187 -22.63 -35.41 27.47
CA GLU A 187 -21.99 -35.86 28.71
C GLU A 187 -21.68 -37.36 28.63
N PHE A 188 -20.38 -37.68 28.70
CA PHE A 188 -19.89 -39.05 28.67
C PHE A 188 -19.95 -39.66 30.07
N VAL A 189 -20.87 -40.59 30.28
CA VAL A 189 -21.02 -41.26 31.58
C VAL A 189 -19.96 -42.35 31.72
N LYS A 190 -18.93 -42.09 32.54
CA LYS A 190 -17.89 -43.08 32.89
C LYS A 190 -18.45 -44.08 33.90
N GLY A 191 -18.50 -45.37 33.55
CA GLY A 191 -18.92 -46.44 34.46
C GLY A 191 -19.34 -47.73 33.75
N ASN A 192 -19.84 -48.70 34.51
CA ASN A 192 -20.37 -49.96 33.98
C ASN A 192 -21.83 -49.78 33.50
N VAL A 193 -22.03 -48.87 32.55
CA VAL A 193 -23.33 -48.48 32.00
C VAL A 193 -23.53 -49.19 30.66
N PRO A 194 -24.75 -49.67 30.32
CA PRO A 194 -25.02 -50.20 28.99
C PRO A 194 -24.60 -49.24 27.88
N VAL A 195 -24.15 -49.77 26.74
CA VAL A 195 -23.61 -48.98 25.62
C VAL A 195 -24.56 -47.86 25.17
N PHE A 196 -25.87 -48.11 25.17
CA PHE A 196 -26.91 -47.15 24.80
C PHE A 196 -27.18 -46.04 25.83
N GLN A 197 -26.49 -46.05 26.98
CA GLN A 197 -26.60 -45.06 28.06
C GLN A 197 -25.30 -44.27 28.27
N ILE A 198 -24.27 -44.55 27.47
CA ILE A 198 -22.97 -43.86 27.54
C ILE A 198 -23.14 -42.36 27.25
N TYR A 199 -24.04 -42.02 26.32
CA TYR A 199 -24.42 -40.65 26.01
C TYR A 199 -25.89 -40.45 26.33
N ASN A 200 -26.17 -39.65 27.37
CA ASN A 200 -27.54 -39.33 27.71
C ASN A 200 -28.07 -38.23 26.79
N VAL A 201 -29.10 -38.49 26.00
CA VAL A 201 -29.70 -37.47 25.09
C VAL A 201 -30.23 -36.25 25.86
N ARG A 202 -30.53 -36.39 27.16
CA ARG A 202 -30.87 -35.26 28.04
C ARG A 202 -29.72 -34.25 28.23
N SER A 203 -28.48 -34.63 27.94
CA SER A 203 -27.34 -33.69 27.90
C SER A 203 -27.32 -32.85 26.60
N ILE A 204 -28.00 -33.32 25.55
CA ILE A 204 -28.07 -32.67 24.24
C ILE A 204 -29.26 -31.71 24.19
N VAL A 205 -30.42 -32.18 24.68
CA VAL A 205 -31.70 -31.46 24.66
C VAL A 205 -32.27 -31.36 26.07
N SER A 206 -32.63 -30.15 26.49
CA SER A 206 -33.29 -29.93 27.77
C SER A 206 -34.65 -30.63 27.83
N GLU A 207 -35.13 -30.97 29.03
CA GLU A 207 -36.46 -31.58 29.18
C GLU A 207 -37.57 -30.62 28.72
N GLU A 208 -37.39 -29.31 28.91
CA GLU A 208 -38.29 -28.26 28.45
C GLU A 208 -38.41 -28.24 26.92
N ASP A 209 -37.27 -28.32 26.20
CA ASP A 209 -37.26 -28.38 24.75
C ASP A 209 -37.86 -29.70 24.22
N MET A 210 -37.65 -30.81 24.93
CA MET A 210 -38.23 -32.12 24.59
C MET A 210 -39.76 -32.14 24.68
N GLU A 211 -40.37 -31.30 25.51
CA GLU A 211 -41.82 -31.18 25.61
C GLU A 211 -42.43 -30.43 24.42
N LEU A 212 -41.67 -29.54 23.79
CA LEU A 212 -42.11 -28.72 22.66
C LEU A 212 -42.12 -29.46 21.32
N LEU A 213 -41.58 -30.68 21.27
CA LEU A 213 -41.51 -31.51 20.06
C LEU A 213 -42.85 -32.18 19.75
N ASP A 214 -43.42 -31.84 18.59
CA ASP A 214 -44.61 -32.50 18.06
C ASP A 214 -44.24 -33.82 17.37
N THR A 215 -44.73 -34.93 17.91
CA THR A 215 -44.50 -36.27 17.37
C THR A 215 -45.71 -36.84 16.61
N SER A 216 -46.79 -36.05 16.46
CA SER A 216 -48.06 -36.50 15.88
C SER A 216 -47.90 -37.17 14.51
N LYS A 217 -47.10 -36.58 13.62
CA LYS A 217 -46.84 -37.12 12.27
C LYS A 217 -46.08 -38.44 12.30
N LEU A 218 -45.03 -38.54 13.11
CA LEU A 218 -44.27 -39.78 13.29
C LEU A 218 -45.13 -40.88 13.93
N GLN A 219 -46.00 -40.53 14.87
CA GLN A 219 -46.94 -41.49 15.48
C GLN A 219 -47.91 -42.06 14.44
N VAL A 220 -48.47 -41.21 13.57
CA VAL A 220 -49.33 -41.64 12.46
C VAL A 220 -48.55 -42.52 11.49
N PHE A 221 -47.33 -42.13 11.12
CA PHE A 221 -46.47 -42.90 10.24
C PHE A 221 -46.15 -44.30 10.79
N VAL A 222 -45.69 -44.39 12.04
CA VAL A 222 -45.34 -45.68 12.66
C VAL A 222 -46.57 -46.60 12.74
N SER A 223 -47.76 -46.03 12.91
CA SER A 223 -49.01 -46.79 13.07
C SER A 223 -49.66 -47.18 11.73
N THR A 224 -49.50 -46.36 10.68
CA THR A 224 -50.17 -46.56 9.37
C THR A 224 -49.23 -46.97 8.25
N LYS A 225 -47.92 -46.84 8.46
CA LYS A 225 -46.84 -47.02 7.47
C LYS A 225 -47.04 -46.22 6.16
N ARG A 226 -47.81 -45.12 6.21
CA ARG A 226 -48.04 -44.21 5.08
C ARG A 226 -46.94 -43.15 4.98
N GLU A 227 -46.03 -43.32 4.03
CA GLU A 227 -44.90 -42.41 3.78
C GLU A 227 -45.32 -40.98 3.44
N ASP A 228 -46.54 -40.79 2.91
CA ASP A 228 -47.08 -39.48 2.52
C ASP A 228 -47.15 -38.47 3.68
N THR A 229 -47.12 -38.97 4.92
CA THR A 229 -47.15 -38.15 6.13
C THR A 229 -45.80 -37.50 6.48
N LEU A 230 -44.70 -37.98 5.89
CA LEU A 230 -43.32 -37.61 6.24
C LEU A 230 -42.52 -36.96 5.10
N HIS A 231 -43.17 -36.39 4.08
CA HIS A 231 -42.47 -35.75 2.94
C HIS A 231 -41.44 -34.65 3.29
N HIS A 232 -41.48 -34.11 4.51
CA HIS A 232 -40.56 -33.07 5.01
C HIS A 232 -39.48 -33.64 5.96
N TYR A 233 -39.37 -34.97 6.07
CA TYR A 233 -38.42 -35.63 6.94
C TYR A 233 -37.20 -36.11 6.15
N HIS A 234 -36.06 -36.13 6.83
CA HIS A 234 -34.84 -36.69 6.27
C HIS A 234 -34.99 -38.22 6.03
N PRO A 235 -34.53 -38.78 4.90
CA PRO A 235 -34.72 -40.19 4.57
C PRO A 235 -34.22 -41.18 5.64
N GLN A 236 -33.12 -40.84 6.33
CA GLN A 236 -32.60 -41.68 7.42
C GLN A 236 -33.56 -41.77 8.60
N VAL A 237 -34.27 -40.68 8.93
CA VAL A 237 -35.29 -40.68 10.00
C VAL A 237 -36.45 -41.62 9.63
N ILE A 238 -36.87 -41.56 8.37
CA ILE A 238 -37.95 -42.41 7.84
C ILE A 238 -37.54 -43.88 7.92
N GLN A 239 -36.32 -44.23 7.49
CA GLN A 239 -35.79 -45.60 7.53
C GLN A 239 -35.75 -46.16 8.96
N ILE A 240 -35.29 -45.35 9.92
CA ILE A 240 -35.26 -45.76 11.33
C ILE A 240 -36.70 -45.95 11.82
N ALA A 241 -37.57 -44.96 11.61
CA ALA A 241 -38.98 -45.02 12.01
C ALA A 241 -39.75 -46.22 11.42
N GLN A 242 -39.37 -46.69 10.23
CA GLN A 242 -39.93 -47.90 9.63
C GLN A 242 -39.56 -49.17 10.40
N GLY A 243 -38.31 -49.29 10.83
CA GLY A 243 -37.76 -50.44 11.53
C GLY A 243 -38.15 -50.55 13.01
N LEU A 244 -38.79 -49.51 13.57
CA LEU A 244 -39.18 -49.50 14.97
C LEU A 244 -40.42 -50.36 15.23
N ILE A 245 -40.26 -51.32 16.14
CA ILE A 245 -41.32 -52.15 16.72
C ILE A 245 -41.35 -51.78 18.21
N PHE A 246 -42.47 -51.25 18.73
CA PHE A 246 -42.50 -50.67 20.07
C PHE A 246 -43.62 -51.18 20.99
N ASP A 247 -43.27 -51.28 22.28
CA ASP A 247 -44.17 -51.15 23.43
C ASP A 247 -44.54 -49.67 23.67
N ASN A 248 -45.77 -49.41 24.13
CA ASN A 248 -46.38 -48.07 24.17
C ASN A 248 -45.60 -46.99 24.96
N LYS A 249 -44.79 -47.34 25.97
CA LYS A 249 -44.08 -46.36 26.82
C LYS A 249 -42.76 -45.87 26.21
N THR A 250 -41.95 -46.76 25.65
CA THR A 250 -40.67 -46.44 24.99
C THR A 250 -40.87 -45.75 23.64
N LYS A 251 -42.05 -45.94 23.03
CA LYS A 251 -42.45 -45.35 21.75
C LYS A 251 -42.36 -43.83 21.73
N LEU A 252 -42.89 -43.13 22.74
CA LEU A 252 -42.99 -41.66 22.69
C LEU A 252 -41.63 -40.98 22.79
N THR A 253 -40.77 -41.44 23.70
CA THR A 253 -39.44 -40.87 23.90
C THR A 253 -38.56 -41.02 22.67
N ILE A 254 -38.58 -42.19 22.03
CA ILE A 254 -37.80 -42.44 20.83
C ILE A 254 -38.33 -41.62 19.64
N LEU A 255 -39.66 -41.47 19.52
CA LEU A 255 -40.24 -40.58 18.51
C LEU A 255 -39.84 -39.12 18.72
N LYS A 256 -39.75 -38.65 19.96
CA LYS A 256 -39.24 -37.30 20.25
C LYS A 256 -37.77 -37.16 19.83
N TYR A 257 -36.93 -38.15 20.09
CA TYR A 257 -35.54 -38.14 19.63
C TYR A 257 -35.42 -38.11 18.11
N LEU A 258 -36.26 -38.87 17.40
CA LEU A 258 -36.30 -38.84 15.94
C LEU A 258 -36.78 -37.50 15.39
N GLU A 259 -37.74 -36.86 16.05
CA GLU A 259 -38.18 -35.51 15.70
C GLU A 259 -37.05 -34.50 15.87
N TYR A 260 -36.35 -34.55 17.00
CA TYR A 260 -35.21 -33.68 17.26
C TYR A 260 -34.08 -33.90 16.25
N LEU A 261 -33.76 -35.17 15.94
CA LEU A 261 -32.76 -35.52 14.92
C LEU A 261 -33.16 -35.03 13.53
N ASN A 262 -34.45 -35.07 13.18
CA ASN A 262 -34.96 -34.47 11.95
C ASN A 262 -34.74 -32.94 11.92
N ILE A 263 -34.92 -32.25 13.05
CA ILE A 263 -34.62 -30.83 13.16
C ILE A 263 -33.11 -30.58 12.97
N LEU A 264 -32.25 -31.35 13.61
CA LEU A 264 -30.80 -31.22 13.43
C LEU A 264 -30.36 -31.44 11.97
N PHE A 265 -30.96 -32.39 11.25
CA PHE A 265 -30.71 -32.57 9.81
C PHE A 265 -31.05 -31.33 8.99
N LYS A 266 -32.12 -30.61 9.32
CA LYS A 266 -32.48 -29.35 8.65
C LYS A 266 -31.43 -28.27 8.87
N PHE A 267 -30.81 -28.23 10.05
CA PHE A 267 -29.71 -27.32 10.34
C PHE A 267 -28.40 -27.78 9.70
N GLN A 268 -28.11 -29.08 9.59
CA GLN A 268 -26.83 -29.61 9.12
C GLN A 268 -26.35 -28.97 7.81
N PHE A 269 -27.25 -28.77 6.85
CA PHE A 269 -26.91 -28.26 5.52
C PHE A 269 -26.86 -26.72 5.42
N LYS A 270 -27.22 -25.97 6.47
CA LYS A 270 -27.35 -24.50 6.44
C LYS A 270 -26.23 -23.78 7.18
N GLN A 271 -25.11 -23.53 6.50
CA GLN A 271 -23.90 -22.99 7.14
C GLN A 271 -24.01 -21.53 7.61
N VAL A 272 -24.85 -20.72 6.95
CA VAL A 272 -24.99 -19.30 7.23
C VAL A 272 -26.46 -18.89 7.15
N PHE A 273 -26.92 -18.08 8.11
CA PHE A 273 -28.17 -17.33 8.04
C PHE A 273 -27.85 -15.84 8.10
N GLN A 274 -28.24 -15.09 7.07
CA GLN A 274 -27.97 -13.65 7.00
C GLN A 274 -29.22 -12.85 7.35
N ASN A 275 -29.06 -11.90 8.28
CA ASN A 275 -30.09 -10.98 8.71
C ASN A 275 -31.42 -11.68 9.06
N LYS A 276 -31.37 -12.69 9.93
CA LYS A 276 -32.57 -13.42 10.39
C LYS A 276 -32.70 -13.41 11.91
N ASN A 277 -33.93 -13.58 12.36
CA ASN A 277 -34.27 -13.91 13.74
C ASN A 277 -34.66 -15.40 13.82
N ALA A 278 -34.78 -15.95 15.03
CA ALA A 278 -35.12 -17.36 15.24
C ALA A 278 -36.46 -17.76 14.58
N GLN A 279 -37.44 -16.84 14.52
CA GLN A 279 -38.74 -17.08 13.88
C GLN A 279 -38.62 -17.23 12.36
N ASN A 280 -37.85 -16.36 11.70
CA ASN A 280 -37.62 -16.40 10.26
C ASN A 280 -36.82 -17.66 9.88
N ILE A 281 -35.89 -18.10 10.73
CA ILE A 281 -35.15 -19.35 10.55
C ILE A 281 -36.08 -20.55 10.73
N ALA A 282 -36.94 -20.56 11.75
CA ALA A 282 -37.92 -21.61 11.95
C ALA A 282 -38.86 -21.75 10.73
N HIS A 283 -39.33 -20.64 10.18
CA HIS A 283 -40.17 -20.62 8.99
C HIS A 283 -39.41 -21.14 7.75
N GLU A 284 -38.17 -20.71 7.53
CA GLU A 284 -37.33 -21.19 6.41
C GLU A 284 -37.10 -22.71 6.48
N LEU A 285 -36.88 -23.25 7.67
CA LEU A 285 -36.62 -24.67 7.88
C LEU A 285 -37.91 -25.51 8.04
N GLY A 286 -39.08 -24.87 8.02
CA GLY A 286 -40.36 -25.54 8.26
C GLY A 286 -40.41 -26.21 9.63
N ILE A 287 -39.92 -25.54 10.67
CA ILE A 287 -39.97 -25.96 12.07
C ILE A 287 -41.16 -25.26 12.73
N TYR A 288 -42.07 -26.05 13.31
CA TYR A 288 -43.32 -25.55 13.86
C TYR A 288 -43.15 -24.64 15.07
N ASN A 289 -42.16 -24.91 15.93
CA ASN A 289 -41.92 -24.12 17.13
C ASN A 289 -40.56 -23.41 17.06
N HIS A 290 -40.59 -22.09 16.92
CA HIS A 290 -39.38 -21.26 16.85
C HIS A 290 -38.55 -21.29 18.15
N LYS A 291 -39.14 -21.66 19.29
CA LYS A 291 -38.39 -21.79 20.55
C LYS A 291 -37.33 -22.89 20.49
N LEU A 292 -37.53 -23.92 19.67
CA LEU A 292 -36.55 -25.00 19.46
C LEU A 292 -35.34 -24.55 18.63
N VAL A 293 -35.45 -23.41 17.94
CA VAL A 293 -34.38 -22.87 17.09
C VAL A 293 -33.36 -22.11 17.92
N THR A 294 -33.78 -21.37 18.95
CA THR A 294 -32.89 -20.54 19.77
C THR A 294 -31.76 -21.35 20.43
N PRO A 295 -32.03 -22.47 21.14
CA PRO A 295 -30.97 -23.26 21.77
C PRO A 295 -29.99 -23.88 20.75
N ILE A 296 -30.49 -24.24 19.56
CA ILE A 296 -29.66 -24.78 18.48
C ILE A 296 -28.74 -23.69 17.92
N LEU A 297 -29.24 -22.46 17.77
CA LEU A 297 -28.42 -21.34 17.31
C LEU A 297 -27.36 -20.96 18.35
N GLU A 298 -27.72 -20.92 19.63
CA GLU A 298 -26.78 -20.63 20.71
C GLU A 298 -25.67 -21.68 20.83
N LYS A 299 -26.01 -22.97 20.70
CA LYS A 299 -25.04 -24.06 20.80
C LYS A 299 -24.17 -24.25 19.54
N PHE A 300 -24.73 -24.05 18.35
CA PHE A 300 -24.06 -24.45 17.11
C PHE A 300 -23.71 -23.30 16.16
N TYR A 301 -24.05 -22.05 16.47
CA TYR A 301 -23.78 -20.90 15.60
C TYR A 301 -23.20 -19.72 16.36
N GLN A 302 -22.31 -18.98 15.69
CA GLN A 302 -21.84 -17.70 16.18
C GLN A 302 -22.76 -16.60 15.64
N ALA A 303 -23.37 -15.85 16.55
CA ALA A 303 -24.25 -14.73 16.22
C ALA A 303 -23.43 -13.43 16.15
N THR A 304 -23.54 -12.72 15.03
CA THR A 304 -23.05 -11.35 14.89
C THR A 304 -24.23 -10.41 14.63
N PRO A 305 -24.24 -9.19 15.17
CA PRO A 305 -25.33 -8.26 14.97
C PRO A 305 -25.53 -7.97 13.46
N GLY A 306 -26.76 -8.08 13.00
CA GLY A 306 -27.16 -7.83 11.61
C GLY A 306 -27.71 -6.43 11.41
N GLN A 307 -28.28 -6.18 10.22
CA GLN A 307 -28.93 -4.91 9.91
C GLN A 307 -30.39 -4.91 10.42
N GLY A 308 -30.61 -4.45 11.65
CA GLY A 308 -31.94 -4.25 12.24
C GLY A 308 -32.02 -4.61 13.72
N GLU A 309 -33.09 -4.19 14.41
CA GLU A 309 -33.36 -4.62 15.79
C GLU A 309 -33.70 -6.13 15.83
N ASN A 310 -33.05 -6.87 16.73
CA ASN A 310 -33.22 -8.33 16.91
C ASN A 310 -32.94 -9.18 15.66
N VAL A 311 -32.09 -8.68 14.77
CA VAL A 311 -31.67 -9.37 13.55
C VAL A 311 -30.19 -9.73 13.66
N PHE A 312 -29.85 -10.99 13.42
CA PHE A 312 -28.48 -11.49 13.55
C PHE A 312 -28.03 -12.20 12.28
N ASN A 313 -26.71 -12.19 12.07
CA ASN A 313 -26.02 -13.04 11.14
C ASN A 313 -25.46 -14.23 11.91
N PHE A 314 -26.00 -15.41 11.63
CA PHE A 314 -25.53 -16.66 12.23
C PHE A 314 -24.58 -17.34 11.26
N SER A 315 -23.36 -17.60 11.72
CA SER A 315 -22.37 -18.35 10.94
C SER A 315 -21.88 -19.55 11.75
N ARG A 316 -21.73 -20.68 11.07
CA ARG A 316 -21.21 -21.90 11.70
C ARG A 316 -19.71 -21.98 11.50
N SER A 317 -18.96 -22.14 12.60
CA SER A 317 -17.53 -22.43 12.51
C SER A 317 -17.29 -23.85 11.99
N ASN A 318 -16.13 -24.11 11.38
CA ASN A 318 -15.79 -25.44 10.88
C ASN A 318 -15.77 -26.50 12.00
N PHE A 319 -15.47 -26.10 13.24
CA PHE A 319 -15.49 -26.96 14.42
C PHE A 319 -16.91 -27.37 14.83
N LEU A 320 -17.86 -26.43 14.75
CA LEU A 320 -19.28 -26.68 15.11
C LEU A 320 -20.01 -27.55 14.07
N LYS A 321 -19.50 -27.60 12.83
CA LYS A 321 -20.02 -28.48 11.77
C LYS A 321 -19.83 -29.97 12.11
N ASP A 322 -18.68 -30.32 12.68
CA ASP A 322 -18.34 -31.70 13.03
C ASP A 322 -19.14 -32.20 14.24
N ASN A 323 -19.57 -31.29 15.13
CA ASN A 323 -20.39 -31.65 16.30
C ASN A 323 -21.84 -32.02 15.96
N ILE A 324 -22.48 -31.34 15.00
CA ILE A 324 -23.81 -31.75 14.52
C ILE A 324 -23.72 -33.13 13.86
N ALA A 325 -22.66 -33.38 13.08
CA ALA A 325 -22.41 -34.69 12.48
C ALA A 325 -22.09 -35.78 13.52
N PHE A 326 -21.38 -35.42 14.60
CA PHE A 326 -21.11 -36.31 15.73
C PHE A 326 -22.41 -36.69 16.46
N ILE A 327 -23.25 -35.70 16.80
CA ILE A 327 -24.55 -35.93 17.46
C ILE A 327 -25.47 -36.80 16.58
N HIS A 328 -25.47 -36.59 15.26
CA HIS A 328 -26.19 -37.49 14.34
C HIS A 328 -25.72 -38.93 14.48
N THR A 329 -24.40 -39.15 14.52
CA THR A 329 -23.84 -40.49 14.60
C THR A 329 -24.17 -41.17 15.92
N GLN A 330 -24.18 -40.43 17.04
CA GLN A 330 -24.48 -41.01 18.36
C GLN A 330 -25.95 -41.32 18.58
N ILE A 331 -26.89 -40.58 17.99
CA ILE A 331 -28.33 -40.89 18.09
C ILE A 331 -28.70 -42.11 17.22
N LEU A 332 -27.87 -42.42 16.22
CA LEU A 332 -28.07 -43.56 15.30
C LEU A 332 -27.51 -44.90 15.82
N ILE A 333 -26.68 -44.88 16.86
CA ILE A 333 -26.11 -46.05 17.55
C ILE A 333 -26.99 -46.36 18.76
#